data_AF-A0A522UW83-F1
#
_entry.id   AF-A0A522UW83-F1
#
_cell.length_a   1.000
_cell.length_b   1.000
_cell.length_c   1.000
_cell.angle_alpha   90.00
_cell.angle_beta   90.00
_cell.angle_gamma   90.00
#
_symmetry.space_group_name_H-M   'P 1'
#
loop_
_entity.id
_entity.type
_entity.pdbx_description
1 polymer ?
#
loop_
_entity_poly.entity_id
_entity_poly.type
_entity_poly.pdbx_seq_one_letter_code
_entity_poly.pdbx_strand_id
1 'polypeptide(L)'
;MSMRKIVNTALILLCMTTALPAYAATCSPTPADILGPFYKPDAPVRSSVGKGYLLQGSVRSAKDCNPIEGAKIEFWMAGPDGEYLDRYRSTLLSDKSGSYSFGSHFPPPYAGRPPHIHIRVSAPGHQTLVTQHYPLQGSQKAVFDLVLVPGN
;
A
#
# COMPACT_ATOMS: atom_id res chain seq x y z
N MET A 1 37.69 -9.87 -72.09
CA MET A 1 37.19 -9.10 -70.92
C MET A 1 36.55 -10.09 -69.95
N SER A 2 37.25 -10.46 -68.88
CA SER A 2 36.83 -11.49 -67.91
C SER A 2 36.38 -10.81 -66.62
N MET A 3 35.08 -10.89 -66.28
CA MET A 3 34.53 -10.38 -65.02
C MET A 3 34.57 -11.48 -63.97
N ARG A 4 35.41 -11.29 -62.94
CA ARG A 4 35.44 -12.13 -61.74
C ARG A 4 34.28 -11.71 -60.81
N LYS A 5 33.38 -12.64 -60.48
CA LYS A 5 32.35 -12.45 -59.46
C LYS A 5 32.94 -12.78 -58.09
N ILE A 6 32.97 -11.80 -57.19
CA ILE A 6 33.37 -11.96 -55.78
C ILE A 6 32.09 -12.31 -55.01
N VAL A 7 32.06 -13.49 -54.39
CA VAL A 7 30.97 -13.91 -53.49
C VAL A 7 31.43 -13.60 -52.06
N ASN A 8 30.79 -12.62 -51.43
CA ASN A 8 31.00 -12.31 -50.02
C ASN A 8 30.12 -13.24 -49.17
N THR A 9 30.74 -14.23 -48.54
CA THR A 9 30.06 -15.08 -47.55
C THR A 9 30.05 -14.35 -46.20
N ALA A 10 28.89 -13.85 -45.77
CA ALA A 10 28.71 -13.26 -44.46
C ALA A 10 28.43 -14.36 -43.42
N LEU A 11 29.28 -14.48 -42.41
CA LEU A 11 29.12 -15.41 -41.29
C LEU A 11 28.16 -14.80 -40.26
N ILE A 12 26.95 -15.36 -40.13
CA ILE A 12 25.95 -14.93 -39.14
C ILE A 12 26.28 -15.62 -37.81
N LEU A 13 26.75 -14.83 -36.85
CA LEU A 13 27.01 -15.29 -35.48
C LEU A 13 25.69 -15.26 -34.69
N LEU A 14 25.06 -16.42 -34.52
CA LEU A 14 23.84 -16.56 -33.72
C LEU A 14 24.20 -16.51 -32.23
N CYS A 15 24.03 -15.34 -31.62
CA CYS A 15 24.21 -15.16 -30.17
C CYS A 15 23.01 -15.80 -29.44
N MET A 16 23.19 -17.03 -28.94
CA MET A 16 22.22 -17.65 -28.04
C MET A 16 22.28 -16.93 -26.69
N THR A 17 21.33 -16.03 -26.45
CA THR A 17 21.13 -15.39 -25.15
C THR A 17 20.42 -16.38 -24.22
N THR A 18 21.14 -16.89 -23.23
CA THR A 18 20.52 -17.63 -22.13
C THR A 18 19.80 -16.63 -21.23
N ALA A 19 18.48 -16.55 -21.34
CA ALA A 19 17.66 -15.75 -20.44
C ALA A 19 17.72 -16.36 -19.03
N LEU A 20 18.28 -15.63 -18.07
CA LEU A 20 18.23 -16.00 -16.66
C LEU A 20 16.78 -15.91 -16.16
N PRO A 21 16.32 -16.82 -15.29
CA PRO A 21 14.98 -16.75 -14.73
C PRO A 21 14.86 -15.49 -13.88
N ALA A 22 13.94 -14.61 -14.25
CA ALA A 22 13.56 -13.47 -13.41
C ALA A 22 12.85 -14.01 -12.16
N TYR A 23 13.47 -13.88 -10.99
CA TYR A 23 12.77 -14.11 -9.73
C TYR A 23 11.71 -13.01 -9.59
N ALA A 24 10.44 -13.41 -9.48
CA ALA A 24 9.37 -12.48 -9.15
C ALA A 24 9.69 -11.84 -7.79
N ALA A 25 9.72 -10.51 -7.74
CA ALA A 25 9.95 -9.79 -6.49
C ALA A 25 8.78 -10.06 -5.55
N THR A 26 9.05 -10.64 -4.38
CA THR A 26 8.06 -10.80 -3.31
C THR A 26 8.21 -9.68 -2.29
N CYS A 27 7.11 -9.16 -1.78
CA CYS A 27 7.10 -8.12 -0.76
C CYS A 27 6.68 -8.73 0.57
N SER A 28 7.40 -8.40 1.65
CA SER A 28 7.02 -8.83 2.99
C SER A 28 5.62 -8.32 3.33
N PRO A 29 4.66 -9.19 3.69
CA PRO A 29 3.32 -8.76 4.10
C PRO A 29 3.36 -7.79 5.27
N THR A 30 2.44 -6.83 5.30
CA THR A 30 2.27 -5.94 6.46
C THR A 30 1.77 -6.75 7.65
N PRO A 31 2.42 -6.68 8.83
CA PRO A 31 1.94 -7.38 10.02
C PRO A 31 0.52 -6.94 10.39
N ALA A 32 -0.30 -7.92 10.78
CA ALA A 32 -1.61 -7.63 11.35
C ALA A 32 -1.47 -7.08 12.77
N ASP A 33 -2.47 -6.30 13.18
CA ASP A 33 -2.63 -5.80 14.55
C ASP A 33 -4.11 -5.92 14.94
N ILE A 34 -4.42 -5.73 16.22
CA ILE A 34 -5.78 -5.87 16.75
C ILE A 34 -6.73 -4.84 16.11
N LEU A 35 -7.96 -5.27 15.82
CA LEU A 35 -9.06 -4.39 15.36
C LEU A 35 -9.42 -3.34 16.41
N GLY A 36 -9.32 -3.69 17.70
CA GLY A 36 -9.85 -2.87 18.78
C GLY A 36 -11.38 -2.80 18.76
N PRO A 37 -11.98 -2.15 19.77
CA PRO A 37 -13.42 -2.21 20.00
C PRO A 37 -14.23 -1.19 19.18
N PHE A 38 -13.56 -0.27 18.47
CA PHE A 38 -14.21 0.91 17.90
C PHE A 38 -14.38 0.88 16.38
N TYR A 39 -14.16 -0.26 15.72
CA TYR A 39 -14.44 -0.37 14.29
C TYR A 39 -15.95 -0.20 14.02
N LYS A 40 -16.27 0.59 13.01
CA LYS A 40 -17.63 0.73 12.45
C LYS A 40 -17.50 0.67 10.93
N PRO A 41 -18.28 -0.17 10.24
CA PRO A 41 -18.27 -0.22 8.78
C PRO A 41 -18.86 1.07 8.18
N ASP A 42 -18.75 1.20 6.86
CA ASP A 42 -19.41 2.24 6.06
C ASP A 42 -18.98 3.68 6.41
N ALA A 43 -17.70 3.84 6.78
CA ALA A 43 -17.11 5.16 6.96
C ALA A 43 -17.19 6.01 5.67
N PRO A 44 -17.42 7.34 5.76
CA PRO A 44 -17.53 8.20 4.58
C PRO A 44 -16.27 8.16 3.70
N VAL A 45 -16.46 8.22 2.37
CA VAL A 45 -15.35 8.36 1.42
C VAL A 45 -14.83 9.80 1.47
N ARG A 46 -13.65 10.01 2.05
CA ARG A 46 -13.00 11.33 2.17
C ARG A 46 -11.51 11.21 2.43
N SER A 47 -10.71 12.04 1.79
CA SER A 47 -9.24 12.04 1.93
C SER A 47 -8.74 12.58 3.27
N SER A 48 -9.59 13.21 4.09
CA SER A 48 -9.17 13.78 5.35
C SER A 48 -10.27 13.80 6.42
N VAL A 49 -9.84 13.66 7.68
CA VAL A 49 -10.66 13.84 8.90
C VAL A 49 -10.14 14.95 9.81
N GLY A 50 -9.06 15.64 9.41
CA GLY A 50 -8.37 16.63 10.24
C GLY A 50 -7.20 17.32 9.52
N LYS A 51 -6.32 17.98 10.29
CA LYS A 51 -5.12 18.64 9.77
C LYS A 51 -3.95 18.42 10.73
N GLY A 52 -2.73 18.41 10.19
CA GLY A 52 -1.48 18.34 10.97
C GLY A 52 -0.74 17.01 10.87
N TYR A 53 -1.37 15.97 10.32
CA TYR A 53 -0.74 14.69 10.04
C TYR A 53 -1.15 14.14 8.67
N LEU A 54 -0.16 13.68 7.90
CA LEU A 54 -0.35 13.10 6.57
C LEU A 54 0.20 11.68 6.53
N LEU A 55 -0.66 10.69 6.33
CA LEU A 55 -0.27 9.31 6.12
C LEU A 55 -0.43 8.97 4.64
N GLN A 56 0.65 8.54 4.00
CA GLN A 56 0.66 8.17 2.58
C GLN A 56 1.33 6.82 2.39
N GLY A 57 1.05 6.17 1.27
CA GLY A 57 1.71 4.92 0.91
C GLY A 57 1.05 4.28 -0.30
N SER A 58 1.40 3.02 -0.53
CA SER A 58 0.82 2.21 -1.58
C SER A 58 0.25 0.90 -1.04
N VAL A 59 -0.79 0.40 -1.67
CA VAL A 59 -1.33 -0.94 -1.45
C VAL A 59 -0.74 -1.88 -2.50
N ARG A 60 -0.13 -2.99 -2.06
CA ARG A 60 0.57 -3.94 -2.94
C ARG A 60 0.24 -5.38 -2.61
N SER A 61 0.44 -6.30 -3.55
CA SER A 61 0.36 -7.73 -3.29
C SER A 61 1.69 -8.28 -2.78
N ALA A 62 1.66 -9.13 -1.74
CA ALA A 62 2.84 -9.83 -1.25
C ALA A 62 3.41 -10.82 -2.28
N LYS A 63 2.56 -11.31 -3.20
CA LYS A 63 2.91 -12.33 -4.20
C LYS A 63 3.98 -11.85 -5.18
N ASP A 64 3.87 -10.62 -5.64
CA ASP A 64 4.62 -10.11 -6.79
C ASP A 64 4.98 -8.61 -6.66
N CYS A 65 4.73 -8.00 -5.50
CA CYS A 65 4.92 -6.58 -5.24
C CYS A 65 4.10 -5.64 -6.13
N ASN A 66 3.15 -6.15 -6.94
CA ASN A 66 2.38 -5.31 -7.84
C ASN A 66 1.41 -4.41 -7.05
N PRO A 67 1.18 -3.17 -7.52
CA PRO A 67 0.21 -2.29 -6.91
C PRO A 67 -1.21 -2.84 -7.07
N ILE A 68 -2.05 -2.62 -6.06
CA ILE A 68 -3.46 -3.01 -6.07
C ILE A 68 -4.30 -1.75 -6.24
N GLU A 69 -4.89 -1.56 -7.43
CA GLU A 69 -5.87 -0.51 -7.68
C GLU A 69 -7.21 -0.83 -7.00
N GLY A 70 -7.89 0.20 -6.49
CA GLY A 70 -9.24 0.08 -5.94
C GLY A 70 -9.34 -0.67 -4.62
N ALA A 71 -8.22 -0.93 -3.93
CA ALA A 71 -8.26 -1.47 -2.58
C ALA A 71 -8.98 -0.49 -1.65
N LYS A 72 -9.98 -0.99 -0.91
CA LYS A 72 -10.72 -0.22 0.08
C LYS A 72 -9.92 -0.13 1.37
N ILE A 73 -9.56 1.08 1.76
CA ILE A 73 -8.76 1.39 2.95
C ILE A 73 -9.64 2.19 3.92
N GLU A 74 -9.96 1.59 5.05
CA GLU A 74 -10.80 2.18 6.10
C GLU A 74 -9.92 2.61 7.27
N PHE A 75 -10.02 3.89 7.65
CA PHE A 75 -9.31 4.50 8.77
C PHE A 75 -10.27 4.86 9.90
N TRP A 76 -9.84 4.62 11.15
CA TRP A 76 -10.48 5.19 12.34
C TRP A 76 -9.43 5.49 13.41
N MET A 77 -9.69 6.53 14.21
CA MET A 77 -8.77 7.00 15.23
C MET A 77 -9.51 7.78 16.31
N ALA A 78 -8.88 7.94 17.48
CA ALA A 78 -9.34 8.88 18.48
C ALA A 78 -9.22 10.33 17.96
N GLY A 79 -10.24 11.13 18.23
CA GLY A 79 -10.21 12.56 18.00
C GLY A 79 -9.37 13.32 19.01
N PRO A 80 -9.10 14.62 18.81
CA PRO A 80 -8.46 15.47 19.82
C PRO A 80 -9.28 15.61 21.12
N ASP A 81 -10.56 15.26 21.05
CA ASP A 81 -11.51 15.15 22.17
C ASP A 81 -11.39 13.82 22.94
N GLY A 82 -10.54 12.90 22.49
CA GLY A 82 -10.36 11.58 23.08
C GLY A 82 -11.41 10.55 22.65
N GLU A 83 -12.30 10.90 21.71
CA GLU A 83 -13.46 10.10 21.33
C GLU A 83 -13.32 9.45 19.94
N TYR A 84 -13.95 8.29 19.74
CA TYR A 84 -13.98 7.59 18.45
C TYR A 84 -15.26 7.92 17.64
N LEU A 85 -15.42 9.20 17.32
CA LEU A 85 -16.60 9.71 16.60
C LEU A 85 -16.55 9.43 15.10
N ASP A 86 -17.73 9.41 14.45
CA ASP A 86 -17.87 9.17 13.01
C ASP A 86 -17.15 10.22 12.14
N ARG A 87 -16.91 11.44 12.68
CA ARG A 87 -16.11 12.48 12.02
C ARG A 87 -14.61 12.15 11.91
N TYR A 88 -14.11 11.14 12.61
CA TYR A 88 -12.71 10.67 12.57
C TYR A 88 -12.53 9.34 11.83
N ARG A 89 -13.50 9.00 10.97
CA ARG A 89 -13.50 7.78 10.15
C ARG A 89 -13.41 8.13 8.67
N SER A 90 -12.68 7.35 7.89
CA SER A 90 -12.55 7.59 6.45
C SER A 90 -12.47 6.28 5.69
N THR A 91 -13.01 6.27 4.48
CA THR A 91 -12.73 5.27 3.46
C THR A 91 -11.97 5.92 2.30
N LEU A 92 -10.90 5.29 1.84
CA LEU A 92 -10.22 5.59 0.58
C LEU A 92 -10.26 4.39 -0.34
N LEU A 93 -10.10 4.66 -1.64
CA LEU A 93 -9.75 3.67 -2.64
C LEU A 93 -8.34 4.00 -3.15
N SER A 94 -7.47 3.00 -3.24
CA SER A 94 -6.17 3.19 -3.87
C SER A 94 -6.32 3.49 -5.35
N ASP A 95 -5.43 4.32 -5.89
CA ASP A 95 -5.41 4.66 -7.32
C ASP A 95 -4.74 3.56 -8.18
N LYS A 96 -4.59 3.83 -9.49
CA LYS A 96 -3.93 2.93 -10.47
C LYS A 96 -2.52 2.50 -10.10
N SER A 97 -1.81 3.30 -9.31
CA SER A 97 -0.47 3.00 -8.80
C SER A 97 -0.50 2.32 -7.42
N GLY A 98 -1.70 1.99 -6.92
CA GLY A 98 -1.91 1.51 -5.56
C GLY A 98 -1.82 2.60 -4.51
N SER A 99 -1.63 3.88 -4.89
CA SER A 99 -1.33 4.94 -3.94
C SER A 99 -2.56 5.39 -3.16
N TYR A 100 -2.33 5.82 -1.92
CA TYR A 100 -3.33 6.46 -1.07
C TYR A 100 -2.73 7.63 -0.29
N SER A 101 -3.59 8.56 0.12
CA SER A 101 -3.20 9.72 0.92
C SER A 101 -4.31 10.12 1.89
N PHE A 102 -4.04 9.98 3.18
CA PHE A 102 -4.97 10.25 4.27
C PHE A 102 -4.49 11.41 5.16
N GLY A 103 -5.29 12.48 5.23
CA GLY A 103 -5.07 13.62 6.11
C GLY A 103 -5.80 13.46 7.45
N SER A 104 -5.12 13.78 8.55
CA SER A 104 -5.67 13.73 9.89
C SER A 104 -5.01 14.76 10.80
N HIS A 105 -5.49 14.85 12.04
CA HIS A 105 -4.70 15.37 13.16
C HIS A 105 -3.72 14.31 13.66
N PHE A 106 -2.74 14.72 14.47
CA PHE A 106 -1.91 13.74 15.19
C PHE A 106 -2.77 13.00 16.23
N PRO A 107 -2.84 11.66 16.23
CA PRO A 107 -3.68 10.93 17.18
C PRO A 107 -3.22 11.19 18.62
N PRO A 108 -4.13 11.46 19.57
CA PRO A 108 -3.75 11.44 20.97
C PRO A 108 -3.46 10.00 21.43
N PRO A 109 -2.70 9.82 22.53
CA PRO A 109 -2.68 8.55 23.23
C PRO A 109 -4.08 8.23 23.79
N TYR A 110 -4.46 6.97 23.78
CA TYR A 110 -5.76 6.51 24.29
C TYR A 110 -5.59 5.22 25.11
N ALA A 111 -6.22 5.18 26.28
CA ALA A 111 -6.20 4.01 27.19
C ALA A 111 -4.79 3.44 27.45
N GLY A 112 -3.79 4.32 27.66
CA GLY A 112 -2.41 3.92 27.93
C GLY A 112 -1.65 3.39 26.71
N ARG A 113 -2.24 3.40 25.52
CA ARG A 113 -1.59 3.01 24.26
C ARG A 113 -0.93 4.22 23.59
N PRO A 114 0.18 3.99 22.84
CA PRO A 114 0.80 5.05 22.06
C PRO A 114 -0.19 5.62 21.02
N PRO A 115 0.04 6.85 20.53
CA PRO A 115 -0.66 7.41 19.37
C PRO A 115 -0.74 6.41 18.21
N HIS A 116 -1.93 6.19 17.67
CA HIS A 116 -2.13 5.24 16.56
C HIS A 116 -3.32 5.62 15.68
N ILE A 117 -3.26 5.17 14.43
CA ILE A 117 -4.35 5.22 13.45
C ILE A 117 -4.65 3.77 13.08
N HIS A 118 -5.89 3.33 13.27
CA HIS A 118 -6.28 1.99 12.83
C HIS A 118 -6.57 1.97 11.34
N ILE A 119 -6.26 0.83 10.72
CA ILE A 119 -6.37 0.64 9.28
C ILE A 119 -6.97 -0.74 9.02
N ARG A 120 -8.00 -0.80 8.18
CA ARG A 120 -8.55 -2.03 7.62
C ARG A 120 -8.49 -1.94 6.10
N VAL A 121 -7.88 -2.92 5.45
CA VAL A 121 -7.69 -2.94 4.00
C VAL A 121 -8.33 -4.18 3.41
N SER A 122 -9.10 -4.02 2.35
CA SER A 122 -9.70 -5.13 1.61
C SER A 122 -9.58 -4.90 0.11
N ALA A 123 -9.27 -5.96 -0.63
CA ALA A 123 -9.22 -5.96 -2.08
C ALA A 123 -9.67 -7.32 -2.62
N PRO A 124 -10.29 -7.39 -3.82
CA PRO A 124 -10.63 -8.66 -4.45
C PRO A 124 -9.40 -9.58 -4.54
N GLY A 125 -9.59 -10.87 -4.25
CA GLY A 125 -8.53 -11.87 -4.31
C GLY A 125 -7.44 -11.73 -3.23
N HIS A 126 -7.66 -10.93 -2.19
CA HIS A 126 -6.70 -10.73 -1.10
C HIS A 126 -7.38 -10.93 0.27
N GLN A 127 -6.59 -11.38 1.24
CA GLN A 127 -7.03 -11.44 2.63
C GLN A 127 -7.25 -10.01 3.15
N THR A 128 -8.30 -9.82 3.94
CA THR A 128 -8.51 -8.53 4.62
C THR A 128 -7.43 -8.33 5.67
N LEU A 129 -6.70 -7.23 5.58
CA LEU A 129 -5.70 -6.82 6.57
C LEU A 129 -6.34 -5.89 7.59
N VAL A 130 -6.08 -6.13 8.87
CA VAL A 130 -6.30 -5.16 9.95
C VAL A 130 -4.93 -4.88 10.57
N THR A 131 -4.58 -3.62 10.70
CA THR A 131 -3.29 -3.18 11.25
C THR A 131 -3.42 -1.79 11.88
N GLN A 132 -2.32 -1.27 12.42
CA GLN A 132 -2.26 0.05 13.01
C GLN A 132 -0.98 0.76 12.58
N HIS A 133 -1.10 2.05 12.27
CA HIS A 133 0.05 2.94 12.08
C HIS A 133 0.34 3.67 13.38
N TYR A 134 1.60 3.73 13.79
CA TYR A 134 2.07 4.37 15.01
C TYR A 134 2.96 5.57 14.66
N PRO A 135 2.44 6.81 14.66
CA PRO A 135 3.21 8.00 14.32
C PRO A 135 4.40 8.23 15.25
N LEU A 136 5.54 8.62 14.68
CA LEU A 136 6.65 9.15 15.45
C LEU A 136 6.28 10.49 16.06
N GLN A 137 6.57 10.70 17.35
CA GLN A 137 6.28 11.95 18.02
C GLN A 137 6.97 13.13 17.33
N GLY A 138 6.23 14.22 17.10
CA GLY A 138 6.73 15.41 16.40
C GLY A 138 6.71 15.31 14.87
N SER A 139 6.42 14.14 14.29
CA SER A 139 6.25 14.00 12.84
C SER A 139 4.90 14.55 12.38
N GLN A 140 4.91 15.20 11.22
CA GLN A 140 3.69 15.67 10.53
C GLN A 140 3.31 14.78 9.35
N LYS A 141 4.15 13.81 9.02
CA LYS A 141 3.92 12.89 7.91
C LYS A 141 4.60 11.54 8.15
N ALA A 142 4.05 10.49 7.55
CA ALA A 142 4.69 9.19 7.44
C ALA A 142 4.34 8.51 6.11
N VAL A 143 5.23 7.61 5.70
CA VAL A 143 4.98 6.65 4.63
C VAL A 143 4.69 5.29 5.26
N PHE A 144 3.60 4.64 4.85
CA PHE A 144 3.19 3.33 5.33
C PHE A 144 2.62 2.49 4.20
N ASP A 145 3.43 1.61 3.63
CA ASP A 145 2.97 0.69 2.59
C ASP A 145 2.17 -0.48 3.19
N LEU A 146 1.07 -0.81 2.51
CA LEU A 146 0.12 -1.84 2.90
C LEU A 146 0.25 -3.02 1.94
N VAL A 147 0.92 -4.09 2.38
CA VAL A 147 1.19 -5.28 1.57
C VAL A 147 0.23 -6.39 1.96
N LEU A 148 -0.69 -6.73 1.07
CA LEU A 148 -1.75 -7.71 1.30
C LEU A 148 -1.32 -9.11 0.88
N VAL A 149 -1.69 -10.10 1.70
CA VAL A 149 -1.54 -11.52 1.35
C VAL A 149 -2.65 -11.90 0.37
N PRO A 150 -2.36 -12.64 -0.73
CA PRO A 150 -3.39 -13.20 -1.59
C PRO A 150 -4.40 -14.06 -0.82
N GLY A 151 -5.66 -14.00 -1.24
CA GLY A 151 -6.70 -14.91 -0.80
C GLY A 151 -6.46 -16.31 -1.36
N ASN A 152 -6.96 -17.32 -0.65
CA ASN A 152 -6.99 -18.70 -1.14
C ASN A 152 -8.05 -18.89 -2.23
#